data_AF-A0A6P7ZAH3-F1
#
_entry.id   AF-A0A6P7ZAH3-F1
#
_cell.length_a   1.000
_cell.length_b   1.000
_cell.length_c   1.000
_cell.angle_alpha   90.00
_cell.angle_beta   90.00
_cell.angle_gamma   90.00
#
_symmetry.space_group_name_H-M   'P 1'
#
loop_
_entity.id
_entity.type
_entity.pdbx_description
1 polymer ?
#
loop_
_entity_poly.entity_id
_entity_poly.type
_entity_poly.pdbx_seq_one_letter_code
_entity_poly.pdbx_strand_id
1 'polypeptide(L)'
;MSRRSVRLQARNSKLPLEEGQQLAFSSRKRKSEDPPKLKEENQIVKRHQYEIQSCWPSAISGGISPCTLIETPHKVMGITEDLSGFRQYRFKNVFISPSPLPILSWGSSKDVWHKILKKESKYVHDKCFLLLHPALKPNMRAILLDWLMEVCEVYTLHRESFYLAQDFFDRFMSTQSDISKNLLQLIGITCLFIASKLEEIYPPKLQEFAYVTDGACTEDDIVHMELIVLKALKWELCPVTIISWLNLYLQVDSLKDAPKVLLPQYSQETFIQIALLVDLCILDIDSLGFQYRILSAAALYHFTSIKTVNKASGLDWDSISECANWMVPFVKTVKAGGPLWVKDFKKVMVEDRHNIQTHTNYLHMLDEVNSKAECTVTGRQSPPCIGGILTPPKSTEKSLPC
;
A
#
# COMPACT_ATOMS: atom_id res chain seq x y z
N MET A 1 -24.02 2.89 48.50
CA MET A 1 -23.32 2.78 49.80
C MET A 1 -21.89 2.30 49.55
N SER A 2 -20.92 2.92 50.25
CA SER A 2 -19.50 2.53 50.49
C SER A 2 -18.65 1.94 49.35
N ARG A 3 -17.67 2.69 48.81
CA ARG A 3 -16.27 2.87 49.31
C ARG A 3 -15.41 1.60 49.26
N ARG A 4 -14.37 1.60 48.40
CA ARG A 4 -12.96 1.76 48.85
C ARG A 4 -11.96 1.88 47.69
N SER A 5 -11.17 2.95 47.78
CA SER A 5 -9.92 3.24 47.10
C SER A 5 -8.77 2.56 47.85
N VAL A 6 -7.75 2.06 47.14
CA VAL A 6 -6.39 1.86 47.68
C VAL A 6 -5.34 2.24 46.62
N ARG A 7 -4.56 3.26 46.95
CA ARG A 7 -3.27 3.66 46.36
C ARG A 7 -2.20 2.59 46.60
N LEU A 8 -1.24 2.44 45.68
CA LEU A 8 0.12 2.05 46.01
C LEU A 8 1.12 3.01 45.37
N GLN A 9 2.00 3.55 46.22
CA GLN A 9 3.06 4.51 45.94
C GLN A 9 4.36 3.82 45.53
N ALA A 10 5.21 4.63 44.91
CA ALA A 10 6.57 4.39 44.45
C ALA A 10 7.53 3.75 45.47
N ARG A 11 8.56 3.09 44.93
CA ARG A 11 9.81 2.83 45.65
C ARG A 11 11.00 3.16 44.74
N ASN A 12 11.66 4.26 45.06
CA ASN A 12 13.01 4.61 44.63
C ASN A 12 14.03 3.76 45.38
N SER A 13 15.08 3.30 44.70
CA SER A 13 16.39 3.00 45.31
C SER A 13 17.49 3.52 44.38
N LYS A 14 18.50 4.13 45.01
CA LYS A 14 19.59 4.92 44.40
C LYS A 14 20.94 4.24 44.70
N LEU A 15 21.85 4.35 43.71
CA LEU A 15 23.33 4.47 43.76
C LEU A 15 24.17 3.21 44.03
N PRO A 16 25.50 3.20 43.69
CA PRO A 16 26.38 4.22 43.05
C PRO A 16 27.09 3.73 41.75
N LEU A 17 27.47 4.54 40.74
CA LEU A 17 28.61 5.48 40.59
C LEU A 17 29.98 4.93 41.02
N GLU A 18 30.77 4.45 40.05
CA GLU A 18 32.24 4.37 40.11
C GLU A 18 32.86 5.05 38.88
N GLU A 19 33.96 5.75 39.15
CA GLU A 19 34.70 6.65 38.29
C GLU A 19 35.72 5.94 37.38
N GLY A 20 35.94 6.52 36.20
CA GLY A 20 37.29 6.82 35.73
C GLY A 20 38.10 5.69 35.09
N GLN A 21 38.23 5.74 33.77
CA GLN A 21 39.56 5.69 33.14
C GLN A 21 39.56 6.34 31.76
N GLN A 22 40.33 7.42 31.68
CA GLN A 22 40.67 8.19 30.49
C GLN A 22 41.55 7.34 29.57
N LEU A 23 41.19 7.23 28.30
CA LEU A 23 42.10 6.82 27.23
C LEU A 23 42.29 7.99 26.27
N ALA A 24 43.51 8.52 26.30
CA ALA A 24 43.98 9.64 25.52
C ALA A 24 43.97 9.32 24.01
N PHE A 25 43.25 10.13 23.23
CA PHE A 25 43.40 10.16 21.77
C PHE A 25 44.48 11.16 21.39
N SER A 26 45.59 10.63 20.88
CA SER A 26 46.70 11.37 20.29
C SER A 26 46.24 12.16 19.06
N SER A 27 46.44 13.47 19.12
CA SER A 27 46.20 14.42 18.03
C SER A 27 47.32 14.31 16.98
N ARG A 28 47.00 13.78 15.78
CA ARG A 28 47.88 13.93 14.60
C ARG A 28 47.33 14.99 13.67
N LYS A 29 48.00 16.15 13.69
CA LYS A 29 47.94 17.22 12.68
C LYS A 29 48.11 16.62 11.27
N ARG A 30 47.19 16.93 10.36
CA ARG A 30 47.45 16.88 8.91
C ARG A 30 47.42 18.28 8.32
N LYS A 31 48.35 18.44 7.40
CA LYS A 31 48.89 19.65 6.78
C LYS A 31 47.93 20.15 5.70
N SER A 32 47.84 21.46 5.57
CA SER A 32 47.12 22.22 4.54
C SER A 32 47.78 22.10 3.17
N GLU A 33 47.00 21.85 2.12
CA GLU A 33 47.37 22.10 0.72
C GLU A 33 46.21 22.81 0.01
N ASP A 34 46.54 23.91 -0.68
CA ASP A 34 45.67 24.79 -1.47
C ASP A 34 45.62 24.33 -2.95
N PRO A 35 44.65 24.81 -3.76
CA PRO A 35 44.05 24.08 -4.87
C PRO A 35 44.73 24.33 -6.24
N PRO A 36 44.56 23.43 -7.24
CA PRO A 36 44.92 23.76 -8.61
C PRO A 36 43.72 24.28 -9.43
N LYS A 37 44.09 25.16 -10.34
CA LYS A 37 43.31 26.08 -11.18
C LYS A 37 42.39 25.40 -12.22
N LEU A 38 41.30 26.11 -12.50
CA LEU A 38 40.37 25.95 -13.63
C LEU A 38 41.10 25.87 -14.98
N LYS A 39 40.69 24.91 -15.80
CA LYS A 39 40.77 24.97 -17.27
C LYS A 39 39.39 24.63 -17.84
N GLU A 40 38.86 25.54 -18.64
CA GLU A 40 37.68 25.34 -19.48
C GLU A 40 37.99 24.29 -20.56
N GLU A 41 37.19 23.24 -20.64
CA GLU A 41 37.09 22.38 -21.83
C GLU A 41 35.63 22.16 -22.20
N ASN A 42 35.34 22.45 -23.46
CA ASN A 42 34.04 22.44 -24.09
C ASN A 42 33.34 21.08 -23.98
N GLN A 43 32.05 21.12 -23.61
CA GLN A 43 31.14 19.97 -23.61
C GLN A 43 30.88 19.47 -25.04
N ILE A 44 31.28 18.22 -25.31
CA ILE A 44 30.76 17.42 -26.43
C ILE A 44 30.11 16.17 -25.85
N VAL A 45 28.78 16.10 -25.92
CA VAL A 45 27.97 14.96 -25.47
C VAL A 45 28.15 13.81 -26.47
N LYS A 46 28.89 12.76 -26.10
CA LYS A 46 28.95 11.49 -26.86
C LYS A 46 27.85 10.53 -26.39
N ARG A 47 26.87 10.30 -27.26
CA ARG A 47 25.80 9.29 -27.09
C ARG A 47 26.36 7.92 -27.49
N HIS A 48 26.32 6.94 -26.59
CA HIS A 48 26.78 5.57 -26.86
C HIS A 48 25.56 4.68 -27.17
N GLN A 49 25.68 3.83 -28.20
CA GLN A 49 24.65 2.88 -28.62
C GLN A 49 25.26 1.47 -28.58
N TYR A 50 24.50 0.48 -28.10
CA TYR A 50 24.96 -0.90 -27.88
C TYR A 50 24.21 -1.86 -28.80
N GLU A 51 24.86 -2.93 -29.26
CA GLU A 51 24.23 -4.00 -30.03
C GLU A 51 24.46 -5.35 -29.34
N ILE A 52 23.44 -6.23 -29.35
CA ILE A 52 23.46 -7.54 -28.70
C ILE A 52 23.78 -8.59 -29.76
N GLN A 53 24.88 -9.34 -29.59
CA GLN A 53 25.18 -10.50 -30.41
C GLN A 53 25.24 -11.77 -29.55
N SER A 54 24.57 -12.83 -30.00
CA SER A 54 24.54 -14.14 -29.35
C SER A 54 25.76 -14.98 -29.71
N CYS A 55 26.50 -15.48 -28.72
CA CYS A 55 27.75 -16.22 -28.95
C CYS A 55 27.61 -17.74 -29.20
N TRP A 56 26.41 -18.31 -29.40
CA TRP A 56 26.25 -19.76 -29.61
C TRP A 56 25.19 -20.10 -30.66
N PRO A 57 25.29 -21.25 -31.37
CA PRO A 57 24.35 -21.63 -32.43
C PRO A 57 22.94 -21.88 -31.89
N SER A 58 21.94 -21.51 -32.68
CA SER A 58 20.51 -21.64 -32.40
C SER A 58 20.08 -23.08 -32.15
N ALA A 59 20.09 -23.51 -30.89
CA ALA A 59 19.32 -24.67 -30.45
C ALA A 59 19.15 -24.62 -28.93
N ILE A 60 18.06 -24.01 -28.46
CA ILE A 60 17.21 -24.43 -27.32
C ILE A 60 16.00 -23.49 -27.34
N SER A 61 14.82 -24.07 -27.55
CA SER A 61 13.55 -23.36 -27.35
C SER A 61 13.31 -23.19 -25.86
N GLY A 62 13.20 -21.94 -25.38
CA GLY A 62 12.47 -21.61 -24.15
C GLY A 62 13.25 -21.28 -22.87
N GLY A 63 14.52 -20.88 -22.92
CA GLY A 63 15.28 -20.46 -21.74
C GLY A 63 16.13 -19.20 -21.95
N ILE A 64 16.10 -18.27 -20.99
CA ILE A 64 16.84 -16.99 -21.01
C ILE A 64 18.35 -17.25 -20.92
N SER A 65 19.14 -16.78 -21.90
CA SER A 65 20.59 -16.92 -21.92
C SER A 65 21.29 -15.57 -21.69
N PRO A 66 22.33 -15.49 -20.82
CA PRO A 66 23.02 -14.23 -20.51
C PRO A 66 24.03 -13.81 -21.61
N CYS A 67 24.08 -12.52 -21.96
CA CYS A 67 25.02 -11.95 -22.94
C CYS A 67 25.91 -10.86 -22.30
N THR A 68 27.12 -10.63 -22.84
CA THR A 68 28.07 -9.57 -22.41
C THR A 68 28.38 -8.61 -23.57
N LEU A 69 28.50 -7.30 -23.30
CA LEU A 69 28.67 -6.23 -24.30
C LEU A 69 30.15 -5.93 -24.59
N ILE A 70 30.52 -5.76 -25.87
CA ILE A 70 31.84 -5.29 -26.32
C ILE A 70 31.67 -4.20 -27.40
N GLU A 71 32.49 -3.13 -27.36
CA GLU A 71 32.42 -1.95 -28.24
C GLU A 71 33.15 -2.14 -29.59
N THR A 72 32.60 -1.58 -30.69
CA THR A 72 33.30 -1.44 -31.98
C THR A 72 33.03 -0.09 -32.68
N PRO A 73 33.92 0.37 -33.59
CA PRO A 73 34.03 1.79 -33.94
C PRO A 73 33.28 2.21 -35.23
N HIS A 74 32.58 3.34 -35.08
CA HIS A 74 32.26 4.42 -36.04
C HIS A 74 31.74 4.11 -37.46
N LYS A 75 30.44 4.38 -37.68
CA LYS A 75 29.93 4.93 -38.94
C LYS A 75 28.68 5.80 -38.71
N VAL A 76 28.73 7.05 -39.17
CA VAL A 76 27.67 8.05 -39.02
C VAL A 76 26.60 7.84 -40.10
N MET A 77 25.31 7.72 -39.71
CA MET A 77 24.18 7.82 -40.64
C MET A 77 22.95 8.45 -39.95
N GLY A 78 22.20 9.25 -40.73
CA GLY A 78 21.27 10.28 -40.27
C GLY A 78 19.97 9.80 -39.64
N ILE A 79 19.36 10.75 -38.91
CA ILE A 79 18.14 10.62 -38.11
C ILE A 79 16.91 10.60 -39.03
N THR A 80 16.10 9.55 -38.92
CA THR A 80 14.65 9.61 -39.21
C THR A 80 13.91 8.80 -38.15
N GLU A 81 12.95 9.47 -37.52
CA GLU A 81 12.17 9.06 -36.37
C GLU A 81 11.11 8.02 -36.73
N ASP A 82 11.02 6.92 -35.97
CA ASP A 82 9.75 6.38 -35.47
C ASP A 82 10.02 5.41 -34.30
N LEU A 83 9.79 5.87 -33.08
CA LEU A 83 9.91 5.08 -31.84
C LEU A 83 8.54 4.85 -31.18
N SER A 84 7.46 4.86 -31.97
CA SER A 84 6.10 4.62 -31.47
C SER A 84 5.87 3.20 -30.92
N GLY A 85 6.68 2.21 -31.31
CA GLY A 85 6.55 0.81 -30.89
C GLY A 85 7.19 0.41 -29.55
N PHE A 86 8.05 1.25 -28.95
CA PHE A 86 8.84 0.87 -27.75
C PHE A 86 8.20 1.25 -26.40
N ARG A 87 6.93 1.68 -26.37
CA ARG A 87 6.24 2.05 -25.11
C ARG A 87 5.93 0.87 -24.19
N GLN A 88 6.09 -0.38 -24.65
CA GLN A 88 5.57 -1.56 -23.93
C GLN A 88 6.53 -2.14 -22.88
N TYR A 89 7.78 -1.67 -22.80
CA TYR A 89 8.74 -2.09 -21.78
C TYR A 89 9.38 -0.90 -21.07
N ARG A 90 8.55 -0.13 -20.35
CA ARG A 90 9.08 0.85 -19.38
C ARG A 90 9.56 0.05 -18.17
N PHE A 91 10.83 -0.34 -18.14
CA PHE A 91 11.47 -0.76 -16.89
C PHE A 91 11.31 0.40 -15.90
N LYS A 92 10.38 0.27 -14.94
CA LYS A 92 10.28 1.21 -13.83
C LYS A 92 11.51 1.00 -12.97
N ASN A 93 12.59 1.72 -13.27
CA ASN A 93 13.76 1.81 -12.41
C ASN A 93 13.34 2.55 -11.13
N VAL A 94 12.84 1.79 -10.15
CA VAL A 94 12.57 2.23 -8.76
C VAL A 94 13.81 2.89 -8.13
N PHE A 95 14.98 2.67 -8.74
CA PHE A 95 16.30 3.06 -8.26
C PHE A 95 16.78 4.47 -8.67
N ILE A 96 16.01 5.24 -9.46
CA ILE A 96 16.45 6.56 -9.95
C ILE A 96 15.72 7.72 -9.26
N SER A 97 14.55 7.49 -8.65
CA SER A 97 13.80 8.57 -7.99
C SER A 97 14.52 9.03 -6.71
N PRO A 98 14.75 10.35 -6.54
CA PRO A 98 15.31 10.87 -5.29
C PRO A 98 14.38 10.52 -4.12
N SER A 99 14.97 10.26 -2.95
CA SER A 99 14.18 9.97 -1.74
C SER A 99 13.32 11.19 -1.38
N PRO A 100 12.01 11.01 -1.11
CA PRO A 100 11.15 12.08 -0.61
C PRO A 100 11.40 12.39 0.87
N LEU A 101 12.15 11.55 1.58
CA LEU A 101 12.44 11.75 3.00
C LEU A 101 13.41 12.93 3.18
N PRO A 102 13.18 13.80 4.18
CA PRO A 102 14.12 14.87 4.50
C PRO A 102 15.43 14.26 5.03
N ILE A 103 16.43 15.11 5.28
CA ILE A 103 17.63 14.69 6.02
C ILE A 103 17.21 14.23 7.42
N LEU A 104 17.58 12.99 7.78
CA LEU A 104 17.21 12.36 9.06
C LEU A 104 18.41 12.42 10.01
N SER A 105 18.15 12.60 11.31
CA SER A 105 19.21 12.62 12.33
C SER A 105 19.66 11.23 12.78
N TRP A 106 18.87 10.19 12.50
CA TRP A 106 19.13 8.79 12.89
C TRP A 106 19.58 7.88 11.73
N GLY A 107 19.72 8.40 10.51
CA GLY A 107 20.15 7.61 9.38
C GLY A 107 20.19 8.36 8.05
N SER A 108 20.73 7.70 7.02
CA SER A 108 20.70 8.22 5.66
C SER A 108 19.27 8.16 5.10
N SER A 109 18.73 9.32 4.70
CA SER A 109 17.42 9.45 4.03
C SER A 109 17.28 8.45 2.87
N LYS A 110 18.30 8.38 2.01
CA LYS A 110 18.32 7.49 0.85
C LYS A 110 18.30 6.01 1.26
N ASP A 111 19.08 5.63 2.26
CA ASP A 111 19.18 4.22 2.69
C ASP A 111 17.91 3.77 3.39
N VAL A 112 17.31 4.63 4.23
CA VAL A 112 16.03 4.35 4.91
C VAL A 112 14.93 4.15 3.85
N TRP A 113 14.80 5.09 2.91
CA TRP A 113 13.83 4.98 1.83
C TRP A 113 14.03 3.72 0.99
N HIS A 114 15.28 3.43 0.61
CA HIS A 114 15.62 2.22 -0.13
C HIS A 114 15.24 0.94 0.63
N LYS A 115 15.49 0.90 1.95
CA LYS A 115 15.10 -0.24 2.79
C LYS A 115 13.58 -0.40 2.87
N ILE A 116 12.82 0.69 2.96
CA ILE A 116 11.35 0.64 2.96
C ILE A 116 10.83 0.07 1.63
N LEU A 117 11.34 0.54 0.49
CA LEU A 117 10.94 0.05 -0.84
C LEU A 117 11.33 -1.42 -1.07
N LYS A 118 12.52 -1.82 -0.62
CA LYS A 118 12.97 -3.22 -0.67
C LYS A 118 12.10 -4.10 0.24
N LYS A 119 11.72 -3.60 1.41
CA LYS A 119 10.82 -4.27 2.35
C LYS A 119 9.45 -4.47 1.70
N GLU A 120 8.85 -3.45 1.10
CA GLU A 120 7.58 -3.61 0.36
C GLU A 120 7.68 -4.67 -0.74
N SER A 121 8.78 -4.69 -1.51
CA SER A 121 8.97 -5.67 -2.60
C SER A 121 9.07 -7.13 -2.12
N LYS A 122 9.33 -7.36 -0.83
CA LYS A 122 9.36 -8.68 -0.21
C LYS A 122 7.96 -9.21 0.09
N TYR A 123 7.00 -8.32 0.36
CA TYR A 123 5.63 -8.66 0.75
C TYR A 123 4.73 -8.53 -0.48
N VAL A 124 4.41 -9.68 -1.09
CA VAL A 124 3.61 -9.74 -2.31
C VAL A 124 2.18 -10.15 -1.97
N HIS A 125 1.22 -9.46 -2.57
CA HIS A 125 -0.20 -9.76 -2.51
C HIS A 125 -0.68 -10.19 -3.88
N ASP A 126 -1.59 -11.15 -3.92
CA ASP A 126 -2.18 -11.63 -5.16
C ASP A 126 -3.70 -11.67 -5.05
N LYS A 127 -4.39 -10.75 -5.75
CA LYS A 127 -5.86 -10.75 -5.80
C LYS A 127 -6.47 -12.06 -6.33
N CYS A 128 -5.69 -12.84 -7.08
CA CYS A 128 -6.12 -14.12 -7.64
C CYS A 128 -6.06 -15.27 -6.63
N PHE A 129 -5.67 -15.05 -5.36
CA PHE A 129 -5.66 -16.13 -4.36
C PHE A 129 -7.03 -16.79 -4.19
N LEU A 130 -8.13 -16.07 -4.44
CA LEU A 130 -9.48 -16.63 -4.39
C LEU A 130 -9.71 -17.76 -5.41
N LEU A 131 -8.94 -17.81 -6.51
CA LEU A 131 -8.98 -18.92 -7.46
C LEU A 131 -8.49 -20.24 -6.84
N LEU A 132 -7.69 -20.17 -5.77
CA LEU A 132 -7.25 -21.33 -4.98
C LEU A 132 -8.35 -21.83 -4.03
N HIS A 133 -9.47 -21.11 -3.91
CA HIS A 133 -10.54 -21.40 -2.96
C HIS A 133 -11.92 -21.34 -3.62
N PRO A 134 -12.34 -22.38 -4.38
CA PRO A 134 -13.59 -22.38 -5.14
C PRO A 134 -14.86 -22.16 -4.31
N ALA A 135 -14.81 -22.44 -3.00
CA ALA A 135 -15.91 -22.24 -2.07
C ALA A 135 -16.07 -20.79 -1.60
N LEU A 136 -15.10 -19.92 -1.86
CA LEU A 136 -15.06 -18.55 -1.37
C LEU A 136 -15.41 -17.54 -2.45
N LYS A 137 -16.03 -16.44 -2.04
CA LYS A 137 -16.36 -15.30 -2.91
C LYS A 137 -15.67 -14.04 -2.40
N PRO A 138 -15.33 -13.07 -3.27
CA PRO A 138 -14.74 -11.79 -2.85
C PRO A 138 -15.51 -11.10 -1.71
N ASN A 139 -16.84 -11.12 -1.76
CA ASN A 139 -17.68 -10.51 -0.72
C ASN A 139 -17.49 -11.16 0.67
N MET A 140 -17.11 -12.44 0.75
CA MET A 140 -16.84 -13.08 2.06
C MET A 140 -15.60 -12.50 2.73
N ARG A 141 -14.59 -12.11 1.94
CA ARG A 141 -13.43 -11.37 2.45
C ARG A 141 -13.85 -9.98 2.91
N ALA A 142 -14.66 -9.26 2.13
CA ALA A 142 -15.16 -7.93 2.50
C ALA A 142 -15.92 -7.98 3.84
N ILE A 143 -16.84 -8.93 4.01
CA ILE A 143 -17.60 -9.13 5.26
C ILE A 143 -16.65 -9.43 6.44
N LEU A 144 -15.65 -10.29 6.24
CA LEU A 144 -14.67 -10.59 7.28
C LEU A 144 -13.86 -9.36 7.69
N LEU A 145 -13.33 -8.61 6.72
CA LEU A 145 -12.52 -7.43 7.00
C LEU A 145 -13.33 -6.31 7.65
N ASP A 146 -14.57 -6.09 7.21
CA ASP A 146 -15.51 -5.15 7.83
C ASP A 146 -15.74 -5.50 9.31
N TRP A 147 -16.05 -6.77 9.60
CA TRP A 147 -16.20 -7.25 10.96
C TRP A 147 -14.92 -7.08 11.79
N LEU A 148 -13.73 -7.34 11.22
CA LEU A 148 -12.47 -7.12 11.94
C LEU A 148 -12.25 -5.62 12.26
N MET A 149 -12.66 -4.68 11.41
CA MET A 149 -12.60 -3.25 11.73
C MET A 149 -13.54 -2.90 12.90
N GLU A 150 -14.73 -3.50 12.96
CA GLU A 150 -15.66 -3.35 14.09
C GLU A 150 -15.04 -3.88 15.39
N VAL A 151 -14.47 -5.08 15.36
CA VAL A 151 -13.74 -5.66 16.50
C VAL A 151 -12.60 -4.72 16.94
N CYS A 152 -11.83 -4.16 16.01
CA CYS A 152 -10.77 -3.22 16.33
C CYS A 152 -11.30 -1.95 17.00
N GLU A 153 -12.43 -1.38 16.55
CA GLU A 153 -13.04 -0.23 17.22
C GLU A 153 -13.49 -0.57 18.65
N VAL A 154 -14.16 -1.72 18.84
CA VAL A 154 -14.65 -2.18 20.15
C VAL A 154 -13.51 -2.34 21.15
N TYR A 155 -12.40 -2.93 20.73
CA TYR A 155 -11.20 -3.11 21.57
C TYR A 155 -10.24 -1.91 21.54
N THR A 156 -10.60 -0.82 20.86
CA THR A 156 -9.77 0.38 20.71
C THR A 156 -8.36 0.09 20.18
N LEU A 157 -8.26 -0.80 19.20
CA LEU A 157 -7.00 -1.19 18.56
C LEU A 157 -6.56 -0.13 17.53
N HIS A 158 -5.26 -0.07 17.27
CA HIS A 158 -4.71 0.81 16.26
C HIS A 158 -5.09 0.34 14.84
N ARG A 159 -5.20 1.28 13.91
CA ARG A 159 -5.33 1.00 12.47
C ARG A 159 -4.21 0.10 11.97
N GLU A 160 -2.99 0.30 12.47
CA GLU A 160 -1.85 -0.54 12.12
C GLU A 160 -2.11 -2.02 12.47
N SER A 161 -2.69 -2.32 13.64
CA SER A 161 -3.10 -3.68 14.03
C SER A 161 -4.10 -4.29 13.04
N PHE A 162 -5.11 -3.51 12.60
CA PHE A 162 -6.05 -3.96 11.57
C PHE A 162 -5.35 -4.24 10.23
N TYR A 163 -4.53 -3.32 9.73
CA TYR A 163 -3.86 -3.49 8.43
C TYR A 163 -2.79 -4.60 8.46
N LEU A 164 -2.16 -4.86 9.60
CA LEU A 164 -1.32 -6.05 9.80
C LEU A 164 -2.18 -7.32 9.73
N ALA A 165 -3.34 -7.35 10.39
CA ALA A 165 -4.24 -8.50 10.35
C ALA A 165 -4.75 -8.78 8.93
N GLN A 166 -5.13 -7.74 8.19
CA GLN A 166 -5.55 -7.83 6.78
C GLN A 166 -4.41 -8.34 5.88
N ASP A 167 -3.19 -7.81 6.06
CA ASP A 167 -2.00 -8.27 5.33
C ASP A 167 -1.71 -9.75 5.60
N PHE A 168 -1.75 -10.17 6.87
CA PHE A 168 -1.53 -11.55 7.27
C PHE A 168 -2.60 -12.46 6.68
N PHE A 169 -3.87 -12.05 6.73
CA PHE A 169 -4.98 -12.80 6.16
C PHE A 169 -4.77 -13.03 4.66
N ASP A 170 -4.59 -11.98 3.86
CA ASP A 170 -4.50 -12.12 2.40
C ASP A 170 -3.26 -12.91 1.95
N ARG A 171 -2.11 -12.69 2.60
CA ARG A 171 -0.89 -13.46 2.34
C ARG A 171 -1.02 -14.90 2.79
N PHE A 172 -1.67 -15.15 3.92
CA PHE A 172 -1.93 -16.51 4.39
C PHE A 172 -2.81 -17.27 3.40
N MET A 173 -3.93 -16.67 2.96
CA MET A 173 -4.82 -17.28 1.97
C MET A 173 -4.08 -17.63 0.67
N SER A 174 -3.14 -16.79 0.23
CA SER A 174 -2.28 -17.06 -0.93
C SER A 174 -1.36 -18.28 -0.79
N THR A 175 -1.16 -18.81 0.43
CA THR A 175 -0.36 -20.02 0.69
C THR A 175 -1.19 -21.29 0.84
N GLN A 176 -2.52 -21.17 0.94
CA GLN A 176 -3.43 -22.28 1.18
C GLN A 176 -4.24 -22.62 -0.08
N SER A 177 -4.95 -23.74 -0.05
CA SER A 177 -5.93 -24.12 -1.08
C SER A 177 -7.19 -24.67 -0.43
N ASP A 178 -8.33 -24.51 -1.11
CA ASP A 178 -9.62 -25.10 -0.73
C ASP A 178 -10.10 -24.78 0.70
N ILE A 179 -9.85 -23.56 1.18
CA ILE A 179 -10.31 -23.11 2.49
C ILE A 179 -11.85 -23.03 2.51
N SER A 180 -12.44 -23.67 3.51
CA SER A 180 -13.89 -23.59 3.77
C SER A 180 -14.28 -22.23 4.31
N LYS A 181 -15.45 -21.73 3.90
CA LYS A 181 -16.04 -20.47 4.41
C LYS A 181 -16.15 -20.43 5.94
N ASN A 182 -16.33 -21.59 6.59
CA ASN A 182 -16.48 -21.68 8.05
C ASN A 182 -15.17 -21.39 8.80
N LEU A 183 -14.02 -21.46 8.12
CA LEU A 183 -12.71 -21.15 8.72
C LEU A 183 -12.35 -19.68 8.65
N LEU A 184 -13.07 -18.86 7.88
CA LEU A 184 -12.73 -17.46 7.66
C LEU A 184 -12.68 -16.66 8.96
N GLN A 185 -13.66 -16.84 9.85
CA GLN A 185 -13.68 -16.14 11.13
C GLN A 185 -12.49 -16.55 12.02
N LEU A 186 -12.18 -17.84 12.09
CA LEU A 186 -11.03 -18.35 12.84
C LEU A 186 -9.71 -17.79 12.30
N ILE A 187 -9.51 -17.81 10.99
CA ILE A 187 -8.29 -17.29 10.35
C ILE A 187 -8.20 -15.76 10.59
N GLY A 188 -9.28 -15.03 10.36
CA GLY A 188 -9.31 -13.57 10.51
C GLY A 188 -9.03 -13.12 11.95
N ILE A 189 -9.74 -13.70 12.93
CA ILE A 189 -9.55 -13.33 14.35
C ILE A 189 -8.16 -13.71 14.85
N THR A 190 -7.61 -14.81 14.35
CA THR A 190 -6.23 -15.24 14.67
C THR A 190 -5.21 -14.28 14.06
N CYS A 191 -5.40 -13.83 12.82
CA CYS A 191 -4.53 -12.81 12.21
C CYS A 191 -4.55 -11.51 13.03
N LEU A 192 -5.72 -11.11 13.53
CA LEU A 192 -5.86 -9.94 14.40
C LEU A 192 -5.22 -10.15 15.77
N PHE A 193 -5.30 -11.37 16.34
CA PHE A 193 -4.59 -11.72 17.57
C PHE A 193 -3.07 -11.62 17.41
N ILE A 194 -2.51 -12.14 16.31
CA ILE A 194 -1.07 -12.02 16.01
C ILE A 194 -0.68 -10.54 15.86
N ALA A 195 -1.44 -9.78 15.06
CA ALA A 195 -1.18 -8.36 14.83
C ALA A 195 -1.22 -7.54 16.11
N SER A 196 -2.23 -7.77 16.96
CA SER A 196 -2.37 -7.06 18.23
C SER A 196 -1.19 -7.32 19.16
N LYS A 197 -0.67 -8.56 19.21
CA LYS A 197 0.53 -8.87 20.00
C LYS A 197 1.81 -8.21 19.48
N LEU A 198 1.85 -7.81 18.21
CA LEU A 198 3.00 -7.14 17.62
C LEU A 198 2.94 -5.62 17.83
N GLU A 199 1.76 -5.03 17.72
CA GLU A 199 1.60 -3.58 17.62
C GLU A 199 1.13 -2.93 18.94
N GLU A 200 0.27 -3.61 19.70
CA GLU A 200 -0.33 -3.01 20.91
C GLU A 200 0.60 -3.12 22.12
N ILE A 201 0.66 -2.06 22.93
CA ILE A 201 1.38 -2.10 24.22
C ILE A 201 0.72 -3.11 25.18
N TYR A 202 -0.62 -3.14 25.18
CA TYR A 202 -1.44 -4.02 26.00
C TYR A 202 -2.54 -4.67 25.14
N PRO A 203 -2.21 -5.73 24.37
CA PRO A 203 -3.19 -6.39 23.52
C PRO A 203 -4.30 -7.07 24.35
N PRO A 204 -5.52 -7.22 23.79
CA PRO A 204 -6.57 -8.03 24.41
C PRO A 204 -6.09 -9.45 24.67
N LYS A 205 -6.64 -10.09 25.71
CA LYS A 205 -6.31 -11.48 26.04
C LYS A 205 -6.94 -12.44 25.05
N LEU A 206 -6.37 -13.64 24.96
CA LEU A 206 -6.89 -14.72 24.10
C LEU A 206 -8.39 -14.97 24.31
N GLN A 207 -8.84 -14.95 25.56
CA GLN A 207 -10.25 -15.08 25.96
C GLN A 207 -11.16 -14.01 25.33
N GLU A 208 -10.68 -12.78 25.18
CA GLU A 208 -11.43 -11.68 24.56
C GLU A 208 -11.59 -11.91 23.05
N PHE A 209 -10.53 -12.38 22.39
CA PHE A 209 -10.59 -12.78 20.98
C PHE A 209 -11.51 -13.99 20.74
N ALA A 210 -11.53 -14.98 21.64
CA ALA A 210 -12.49 -16.07 21.55
C ALA A 210 -13.93 -15.57 21.80
N TYR A 211 -14.12 -14.73 22.82
CA TYR A 211 -15.41 -14.18 23.21
C TYR A 211 -16.09 -13.41 22.07
N VAL A 212 -15.36 -12.56 21.35
CA VAL A 212 -15.95 -11.75 20.27
C VAL A 212 -16.41 -12.58 19.05
N THR A 213 -16.04 -13.86 18.98
CA THR A 213 -16.55 -14.79 17.96
C THR A 213 -17.90 -15.42 18.32
N ASP A 214 -18.50 -15.06 19.46
CA ASP A 214 -19.78 -15.60 19.95
C ASP A 214 -19.79 -17.14 20.02
N GLY A 215 -18.67 -17.71 20.47
CA GLY A 215 -18.49 -19.16 20.63
C GLY A 215 -18.15 -19.93 19.35
N ALA A 216 -18.01 -19.25 18.20
CA ALA A 216 -17.62 -19.89 16.94
C ALA A 216 -16.15 -20.34 16.92
N CYS A 217 -15.27 -19.71 17.72
CA CYS A 217 -13.86 -20.07 17.85
C CYS A 217 -13.47 -20.21 19.32
N THR A 218 -12.85 -21.33 19.68
CA THR A 218 -12.33 -21.53 21.04
C THR A 218 -10.91 -20.96 21.18
N GLU A 219 -10.45 -20.78 22.43
CA GLU A 219 -9.07 -20.37 22.72
C GLU A 219 -8.04 -21.33 22.09
N ASP A 220 -8.31 -22.64 22.15
CA ASP A 220 -7.45 -23.67 21.58
C ASP A 220 -7.39 -23.59 20.04
N ASP A 221 -8.52 -23.33 19.39
CA ASP A 221 -8.57 -23.15 17.93
C ASP A 221 -7.67 -21.98 17.49
N ILE A 222 -7.76 -20.85 18.21
CA ILE A 222 -6.97 -19.64 17.92
C ILE A 222 -5.47 -19.92 18.12
N VAL A 223 -5.08 -20.61 19.19
CA VAL A 223 -3.68 -20.97 19.44
C VAL A 223 -3.13 -21.91 18.36
N HIS A 224 -3.91 -22.89 17.92
CA HIS A 224 -3.50 -23.80 16.86
C HIS A 224 -3.40 -23.08 15.51
N MET A 225 -4.40 -22.27 15.17
CA MET A 225 -4.40 -21.48 13.94
C MET A 225 -3.25 -20.48 13.93
N GLU A 226 -2.89 -19.89 15.08
CA GLU A 226 -1.76 -18.96 15.18
C GLU A 226 -0.47 -19.60 14.69
N LEU A 227 -0.16 -20.81 15.16
CA LEU A 227 1.03 -21.53 14.73
C LEU A 227 1.01 -21.87 13.23
N ILE A 228 -0.17 -22.16 12.68
CA ILE A 228 -0.35 -22.44 11.24
C ILE A 228 -0.05 -21.18 10.42
N VAL A 229 -0.67 -20.04 10.79
CA VAL A 229 -0.46 -18.75 10.12
C VAL A 229 1.00 -18.32 10.18
N LEU A 230 1.62 -18.36 11.36
CA LEU A 230 3.03 -17.97 11.56
C LEU A 230 4.01 -18.79 10.71
N LYS A 231 3.80 -20.12 10.63
CA LYS A 231 4.63 -21.02 9.84
C LYS A 231 4.42 -20.81 8.34
N ALA A 232 3.17 -20.68 7.89
CA ALA A 232 2.84 -20.44 6.49
C ALA A 232 3.44 -19.11 5.99
N LEU A 233 3.40 -18.06 6.82
CA LEU A 233 4.01 -16.75 6.53
C LEU A 233 5.52 -16.72 6.78
N LYS A 234 6.14 -17.84 7.19
CA LYS A 234 7.58 -17.94 7.49
C LYS A 234 8.08 -16.85 8.45
N TRP A 235 7.24 -16.47 9.42
CA TRP A 235 7.52 -15.38 10.37
C TRP A 235 7.79 -14.01 9.73
N GLU A 236 7.36 -13.80 8.50
CA GLU A 236 7.44 -12.51 7.81
C GLU A 236 6.24 -11.65 8.21
N LEU A 237 6.30 -11.03 9.40
CA LEU A 237 5.16 -10.37 10.05
C LEU A 237 5.27 -8.85 10.11
N CYS A 238 6.27 -8.27 9.46
CA CYS A 238 6.48 -6.83 9.46
C CYS A 238 6.40 -6.33 8.02
N PRO A 239 5.22 -6.24 7.38
CA PRO A 239 5.04 -5.54 6.12
C PRO A 239 5.28 -4.01 6.31
N VAL A 240 5.17 -3.25 5.23
CA VAL A 240 4.89 -1.80 5.31
C VAL A 240 3.44 -1.65 4.89
N THR A 241 2.54 -1.44 5.85
CA THR A 241 1.09 -1.43 5.62
C THR A 241 0.65 -0.20 4.83
N ILE A 242 -0.58 -0.23 4.32
CA ILE A 242 -1.18 0.91 3.61
C ILE A 242 -1.25 2.13 4.55
N ILE A 243 -1.65 1.94 5.80
CA ILE A 243 -1.73 3.04 6.76
C ILE A 243 -0.36 3.60 7.15
N SER A 244 0.67 2.75 7.25
CA SER A 244 2.06 3.18 7.43
C SER A 244 2.54 4.09 6.30
N TRP A 245 2.20 3.76 5.04
CA TRP A 245 2.51 4.63 3.89
C TRP A 245 1.76 5.96 3.93
N LEU A 246 0.46 5.94 4.28
CA LEU A 246 -0.32 7.17 4.43
C LEU A 246 0.26 8.10 5.50
N ASN A 247 0.61 7.55 6.66
CA ASN A 247 1.28 8.26 7.74
C ASN A 247 2.57 8.92 7.27
N LEU A 248 3.41 8.16 6.55
CA LEU A 248 4.67 8.66 6.01
C LEU A 248 4.45 9.82 5.04
N TYR A 249 3.49 9.70 4.13
CA TYR A 249 3.24 10.75 3.14
C TYR A 249 2.69 12.03 3.75
N LEU A 250 1.72 11.92 4.66
CA LEU A 250 1.16 13.09 5.36
C LEU A 250 2.20 13.75 6.24
N GLN A 251 3.06 12.96 6.88
CA GLN A 251 4.17 13.49 7.65
C GLN A 251 5.13 14.28 6.77
N VAL A 252 5.63 13.68 5.68
CA VAL A 252 6.55 14.35 4.75
C VAL A 252 5.95 15.63 4.17
N ASP A 253 4.65 15.64 3.86
CA ASP A 253 3.99 16.84 3.37
C ASP A 253 3.91 17.95 4.44
N SER A 254 3.63 17.57 5.68
CA SER A 254 3.41 18.50 6.81
C SER A 254 4.69 19.03 7.45
N LEU A 255 5.86 18.53 7.06
CA LEU A 255 7.15 19.00 7.58
C LEU A 255 7.37 20.47 7.25
N LYS A 256 7.41 21.31 8.29
CA LYS A 256 7.76 22.74 8.21
C LYS A 256 9.23 22.99 8.56
N ASP A 257 9.79 22.22 9.51
CA ASP A 257 11.19 22.29 9.96
C ASP A 257 11.80 20.86 10.10
N ALA A 258 13.05 20.64 9.67
CA ALA A 258 13.80 19.41 9.99
C ALA A 258 14.33 19.51 11.44
N PRO A 259 14.32 18.48 12.32
CA PRO A 259 14.44 17.03 12.09
C PRO A 259 13.42 16.18 12.88
N LYS A 260 12.13 16.54 12.88
CA LYS A 260 11.08 15.87 13.68
C LYS A 260 10.17 14.95 12.85
N VAL A 261 10.73 14.12 11.96
CA VAL A 261 9.93 13.19 11.14
C VAL A 261 9.18 12.16 12.00
N LEU A 262 9.70 11.83 13.19
CA LEU A 262 9.10 10.82 14.08
C LEU A 262 7.90 11.33 14.89
N LEU A 263 7.62 12.64 14.87
CA LEU A 263 6.49 13.21 15.61
C LEU A 263 5.40 13.63 14.62
N PRO A 264 4.18 13.08 14.71
CA PRO A 264 3.06 13.46 13.86
C PRO A 264 2.82 14.97 13.88
N GLN A 265 2.84 15.59 12.69
CA GLN A 265 2.62 17.04 12.50
C GLN A 265 1.44 17.35 11.57
N TYR A 266 0.81 16.32 11.02
CA TYR A 266 -0.34 16.45 10.12
C TYR A 266 -1.66 16.58 10.89
N SER A 267 -2.69 17.06 10.20
CA SER A 267 -4.05 17.15 10.76
C SER A 267 -4.66 15.75 10.96
N GLN A 268 -5.16 15.50 12.17
CA GLN A 268 -5.91 14.28 12.50
C GLN A 268 -7.16 14.11 11.63
N GLU A 269 -7.86 15.20 11.32
CA GLU A 269 -9.07 15.18 10.49
C GLU A 269 -8.76 14.77 9.05
N THR A 270 -7.68 15.32 8.48
CA THR A 270 -7.22 14.96 7.14
C THR A 270 -6.83 13.48 7.08
N PHE A 271 -6.11 13.00 8.10
CA PHE A 271 -5.74 11.60 8.19
C PHE A 271 -6.98 10.69 8.20
N ILE A 272 -7.97 10.96 9.05
CA ILE A 272 -9.18 10.13 9.16
C ILE A 272 -9.99 10.13 7.87
N GLN A 273 -10.11 11.26 7.18
CA GLN A 273 -10.82 11.32 5.90
C GLN A 273 -10.18 10.45 4.82
N ILE A 274 -8.85 10.47 4.74
CA ILE A 274 -8.12 9.64 3.77
C ILE A 274 -8.15 8.17 4.22
N ALA A 275 -7.97 7.89 5.51
CA ALA A 275 -8.03 6.54 6.06
C ALA A 275 -9.39 5.88 5.81
N LEU A 276 -10.50 6.62 5.94
CA LEU A 276 -11.83 6.09 5.63
C LEU A 276 -11.96 5.66 4.15
N LEU A 277 -11.38 6.41 3.22
CA LEU A 277 -11.32 5.99 1.82
C LEU A 277 -10.51 4.71 1.66
N VAL A 278 -9.36 4.60 2.34
CA VAL A 278 -8.52 3.39 2.28
C VAL A 278 -9.26 2.19 2.89
N ASP A 279 -9.93 2.36 4.02
CA ASP A 279 -10.74 1.33 4.68
C ASP A 279 -11.83 0.81 3.74
N LEU A 280 -12.53 1.69 3.01
CA LEU A 280 -13.51 1.27 2.02
C LEU A 280 -12.88 0.54 0.82
N CYS A 281 -11.75 1.05 0.32
CA CYS A 281 -11.05 0.46 -0.83
C CYS A 281 -10.49 -0.93 -0.51
N ILE A 282 -9.97 -1.17 0.70
CA ILE A 282 -9.34 -2.45 1.05
C ILE A 282 -10.35 -3.60 1.17
N LEU A 283 -11.65 -3.30 1.34
CA LEU A 283 -12.70 -4.31 1.30
C LEU A 283 -12.86 -4.95 -0.10
N ASP A 284 -12.62 -4.17 -1.16
CA ASP A 284 -12.62 -4.67 -2.53
C ASP A 284 -11.34 -5.48 -2.80
N ILE A 285 -11.49 -6.69 -3.33
CA ILE A 285 -10.37 -7.58 -3.67
C ILE A 285 -9.44 -6.98 -4.73
N ASP A 286 -9.95 -6.13 -5.62
CA ASP A 286 -9.16 -5.51 -6.69
C ASP A 286 -8.12 -4.51 -6.14
N SER A 287 -8.27 -4.06 -4.88
CA SER A 287 -7.25 -3.27 -4.20
C SER A 287 -5.89 -3.98 -4.14
N LEU A 288 -5.88 -5.31 -4.01
CA LEU A 288 -4.67 -6.13 -3.97
C LEU A 288 -3.94 -6.17 -5.32
N GLY A 289 -4.54 -5.66 -6.40
CA GLY A 289 -3.86 -5.42 -7.68
C GLY A 289 -2.86 -4.26 -7.64
N PHE A 290 -2.89 -3.44 -6.59
CA PHE A 290 -2.03 -2.28 -6.42
C PHE A 290 -1.09 -2.45 -5.23
N GLN A 291 0.13 -1.93 -5.35
CA GLN A 291 1.06 -1.86 -4.22
C GLN A 291 0.52 -0.91 -3.14
N TYR A 292 0.79 -1.21 -1.87
CA TYR A 292 0.31 -0.42 -0.74
C TYR A 292 0.77 1.05 -0.80
N ARG A 293 2.00 1.31 -1.29
CA ARG A 293 2.47 2.68 -1.52
C ARG A 293 1.65 3.43 -2.57
N ILE A 294 1.12 2.72 -3.57
CA ILE A 294 0.34 3.29 -4.69
C ILE A 294 -1.09 3.55 -4.24
N LEU A 295 -1.72 2.61 -3.51
CA LEU A 295 -3.04 2.81 -2.88
C LEU A 295 -3.03 4.06 -1.99
N SER A 296 -2.04 4.17 -1.12
CA SER A 296 -1.91 5.31 -0.20
C SER A 296 -1.71 6.63 -0.94
N ALA A 297 -0.89 6.63 -2.00
CA ALA A 297 -0.62 7.82 -2.81
C ALA A 297 -1.84 8.25 -3.63
N ALA A 298 -2.58 7.30 -4.19
CA ALA A 298 -3.82 7.54 -4.91
C ALA A 298 -4.93 8.07 -3.98
N ALA A 299 -5.04 7.52 -2.77
CA ALA A 299 -5.96 8.02 -1.76
C ALA A 299 -5.59 9.46 -1.36
N LEU A 300 -4.32 9.74 -1.08
CA LEU A 300 -3.82 11.08 -0.77
C LEU A 300 -4.13 12.09 -1.90
N TYR A 301 -3.96 11.69 -3.17
CA TYR A 301 -4.26 12.53 -4.33
C TYR A 301 -5.70 13.07 -4.31
N HIS A 302 -6.69 12.24 -3.97
CA HIS A 302 -8.13 12.60 -4.00
C HIS A 302 -8.56 13.64 -2.96
N PHE A 303 -7.70 13.91 -1.98
CA PHE A 303 -7.91 14.92 -0.93
C PHE A 303 -6.89 16.06 -0.98
N THR A 304 -5.88 15.98 -1.85
CA THR A 304 -4.82 16.98 -1.94
C THR A 304 -4.54 17.38 -3.40
N SER A 305 -3.37 17.07 -3.93
CA SER A 305 -2.98 17.34 -5.30
C SER A 305 -1.86 16.40 -5.75
N ILE A 306 -1.65 16.27 -7.06
CA ILE A 306 -0.52 15.51 -7.60
C ILE A 306 0.84 16.08 -7.17
N LYS A 307 0.93 17.40 -6.94
CA LYS A 307 2.16 18.05 -6.45
C LYS A 307 2.51 17.56 -5.04
N THR A 308 1.49 17.44 -4.18
CA THR A 308 1.63 16.91 -2.81
C THR A 308 2.09 15.46 -2.85
N VAL A 309 1.46 14.62 -3.68
CA VAL A 309 1.88 13.21 -3.83
C VAL A 309 3.31 13.10 -4.33
N ASN A 310 3.70 13.87 -5.35
CA ASN A 310 5.06 13.83 -5.88
C ASN A 310 6.10 14.23 -4.83
N LYS A 311 5.84 15.30 -4.07
CA LYS A 311 6.68 15.73 -2.95
C LYS A 311 6.80 14.65 -1.87
N ALA A 312 5.67 14.05 -1.47
CA ALA A 312 5.62 13.15 -0.32
C ALA A 312 6.10 11.71 -0.60
N SER A 313 5.94 11.24 -1.83
CA SER A 313 6.18 9.84 -2.22
C SER A 313 7.22 9.66 -3.32
N GLY A 314 7.55 10.71 -4.07
CA GLY A 314 8.37 10.61 -5.28
C GLY A 314 7.64 9.99 -6.48
N LEU A 315 6.34 9.72 -6.38
CA LEU A 315 5.52 9.15 -7.46
C LEU A 315 4.95 10.25 -8.36
N ASP A 316 4.85 9.96 -9.65
CA ASP A 316 4.21 10.83 -10.65
C ASP A 316 2.79 10.34 -11.00
N TRP A 317 2.07 11.13 -11.82
CA TRP A 317 0.72 10.78 -12.24
C TRP A 317 0.69 9.47 -13.03
N ASP A 318 1.67 9.24 -13.90
CA ASP A 318 1.80 7.98 -14.66
C ASP A 318 1.85 6.77 -13.72
N SER A 319 2.48 6.90 -12.55
CA SER A 319 2.61 5.82 -11.57
C SER A 319 1.34 5.53 -10.78
N ILE A 320 0.49 6.53 -10.54
CA ILE A 320 -0.70 6.37 -9.68
C ILE A 320 -2.03 6.42 -10.44
N SER A 321 -2.05 6.88 -11.70
CA SER A 321 -3.27 7.20 -12.44
C SER A 321 -4.25 6.03 -12.56
N GLU A 322 -3.77 4.81 -12.79
CA GLU A 322 -4.59 3.61 -12.84
C GLU A 322 -5.34 3.38 -11.52
N CYS A 323 -4.61 3.41 -10.41
CA CYS A 323 -5.18 3.25 -9.07
C CYS A 323 -6.10 4.43 -8.70
N ALA A 324 -5.69 5.67 -8.99
CA ALA A 324 -6.48 6.86 -8.73
C ALA A 324 -7.81 6.85 -9.50
N ASN A 325 -7.80 6.38 -10.75
CA ASN A 325 -9.00 6.22 -11.57
C ASN A 325 -9.90 5.10 -11.03
N TRP A 326 -9.33 3.96 -10.64
CA TRP A 326 -10.06 2.87 -9.98
C TRP A 326 -10.72 3.33 -8.68
N MET A 327 -10.08 4.20 -7.89
CA MET A 327 -10.62 4.75 -6.64
C MET A 327 -11.78 5.75 -6.82
N VAL A 328 -12.07 6.25 -8.03
CA VAL A 328 -13.07 7.31 -8.25
C VAL A 328 -14.47 6.96 -7.70
N PRO A 329 -15.04 5.76 -7.91
CA PRO A 329 -16.33 5.39 -7.35
C PRO A 329 -16.34 5.43 -5.81
N PHE A 330 -15.28 4.93 -5.18
CA PHE A 330 -15.11 4.92 -3.72
C PHE A 330 -15.08 6.34 -3.16
N VAL A 331 -14.31 7.24 -3.79
CA VAL A 331 -14.20 8.65 -3.41
C VAL A 331 -15.55 9.36 -3.46
N LYS A 332 -16.37 9.08 -4.48
CA LYS A 332 -17.72 9.66 -4.60
C LYS A 332 -18.62 9.22 -3.45
N THR A 333 -18.58 7.94 -3.09
CA THR A 333 -19.35 7.40 -1.97
C THR A 333 -18.89 7.99 -0.63
N VAL A 334 -17.58 8.08 -0.39
CA VAL A 334 -17.03 8.70 0.83
C VAL A 334 -17.41 10.17 0.95
N LYS A 335 -17.28 10.95 -0.13
CA LYS A 335 -17.61 12.39 -0.11
C LYS A 335 -19.12 12.67 0.04
N ALA A 336 -19.98 11.70 -0.26
CA ALA A 336 -21.41 11.81 -0.02
C ALA A 336 -21.79 11.65 1.47
N GLY A 337 -20.94 11.00 2.27
CA GLY A 337 -21.17 10.70 3.69
C GLY A 337 -21.07 11.89 4.67
N GLY A 338 -20.78 13.10 4.16
CA GLY A 338 -20.66 14.31 4.99
C GLY A 338 -19.32 14.43 5.75
N PRO A 339 -19.16 15.48 6.57
CA PRO A 339 -17.94 15.71 7.32
C PRO A 339 -17.76 14.67 8.44
N LEU A 340 -16.55 14.12 8.53
CA LEU A 340 -16.15 13.17 9.56
C LEU A 340 -15.47 13.90 10.71
N TRP A 341 -15.74 13.43 11.93
CA TRP A 341 -15.15 13.94 13.15
C TRP A 341 -14.27 12.87 13.79
N VAL A 342 -13.19 13.29 14.45
CA VAL A 342 -12.36 12.37 15.26
C VAL A 342 -13.24 11.81 16.38
N LYS A 343 -13.46 10.49 16.40
CA LYS A 343 -14.22 9.84 17.47
C LYS A 343 -13.50 10.01 18.81
N ASP A 344 -14.26 10.18 19.89
CA ASP A 344 -13.73 10.31 21.25
C ASP A 344 -13.52 8.94 21.89
N PHE A 345 -12.28 8.60 22.18
CA PHE A 345 -11.90 7.40 22.90
C PHE A 345 -11.37 7.78 24.29
N LYS A 346 -12.18 7.58 25.34
CA LYS A 346 -11.89 8.08 26.70
C LYS A 346 -10.54 7.63 27.28
N LYS A 347 -10.03 6.48 26.84
CA LYS A 347 -8.77 5.87 27.33
C LYS A 347 -7.57 6.19 26.44
N VAL A 348 -7.77 6.93 25.34
CA VAL A 348 -6.74 7.23 24.34
C VAL A 348 -6.44 8.73 24.37
N MET A 349 -5.15 9.06 24.36
CA MET A 349 -4.67 10.44 24.36
C MET A 349 -5.13 11.16 23.09
N VAL A 350 -5.41 12.47 23.19
CA VAL A 350 -6.02 13.25 22.09
C VAL A 350 -5.17 13.20 20.83
N GLU A 351 -3.85 13.27 20.99
CA GLU A 351 -2.85 13.18 19.95
C GLU A 351 -2.86 11.86 19.17
N ASP A 352 -3.44 10.79 19.71
CA ASP A 352 -3.36 9.43 19.17
C ASP A 352 -4.72 8.88 18.69
N ARG A 353 -5.82 9.61 18.93
CA ARG A 353 -7.18 9.16 18.57
C ARG A 353 -7.35 8.86 17.08
N HIS A 354 -6.69 9.62 16.22
CA HIS A 354 -6.67 9.38 14.78
C HIS A 354 -5.96 8.08 14.39
N ASN A 355 -5.26 7.40 15.29
CA ASN A 355 -4.65 6.10 15.01
C ASN A 355 -5.55 4.93 15.41
N ILE A 356 -6.63 5.15 16.15
CA ILE A 356 -7.57 4.09 16.58
C ILE A 356 -8.52 3.72 15.45
N GLN A 357 -8.55 2.44 15.06
CA GLN A 357 -9.43 1.94 14.01
C GLN A 357 -10.89 2.27 14.33
N THR A 358 -11.61 2.69 13.29
CA THR A 358 -13.03 3.02 13.38
C THR A 358 -13.81 2.18 12.39
N HIS A 359 -15.06 1.92 12.73
CA HIS A 359 -16.03 1.26 11.88
C HIS A 359 -17.20 2.22 11.57
N THR A 360 -17.77 2.00 10.39
CA THR A 360 -19.00 2.61 9.87
C THR A 360 -19.66 1.56 8.97
N ASN A 361 -20.77 1.89 8.30
CA ASN A 361 -21.44 0.97 7.40
C ASN A 361 -20.69 0.81 6.05
N TYR A 362 -19.47 0.26 6.08
CA TYR A 362 -18.62 0.13 4.89
C TYR A 362 -19.20 -0.84 3.86
N LEU A 363 -19.87 -1.91 4.28
CA LEU A 363 -20.51 -2.85 3.34
C LEU A 363 -21.61 -2.17 2.51
N HIS A 364 -22.46 -1.35 3.13
CA HIS A 364 -23.46 -0.57 2.37
C HIS A 364 -22.78 0.43 1.42
N MET A 365 -21.71 1.09 1.88
CA MET A 365 -20.93 1.98 1.02
C MET A 365 -20.31 1.24 -0.17
N LEU A 366 -19.85 -0.01 0.03
CA LEU A 366 -19.28 -0.85 -1.02
C LEU A 366 -20.35 -1.29 -2.03
N ASP A 367 -21.57 -1.63 -1.56
CA ASP A 367 -22.71 -1.94 -2.43
C ASP A 367 -23.09 -0.74 -3.31
N GLU A 368 -23.05 0.48 -2.77
CA GLU A 368 -23.25 1.70 -3.56
C GLU A 368 -22.16 1.91 -4.62
N VAL A 369 -20.90 1.60 -4.29
CA VAL A 369 -19.78 1.67 -5.24
C VAL A 369 -20.04 0.71 -6.41
N ASN A 370 -20.39 -0.54 -6.12
CA ASN A 370 -20.65 -1.58 -7.11
C ASN A 370 -21.85 -1.22 -8.01
N SER A 371 -22.95 -0.75 -7.41
CA SER A 371 -24.16 -0.35 -8.14
C SER A 371 -23.90 0.80 -9.12
N LYS A 372 -23.06 1.77 -8.74
CA LYS A 372 -22.73 2.93 -9.60
C LYS A 372 -21.75 2.55 -10.73
N ALA A 373 -20.90 1.56 -10.50
CA ALA A 373 -20.00 1.02 -11.54
C ALA A 373 -20.78 0.30 -12.65
N GLU A 374 -21.82 -0.48 -12.30
CA GLU A 374 -22.66 -1.17 -13.28
C GLU A 374 -23.47 -0.20 -14.17
N CYS A 375 -23.99 0.89 -13.59
CA CYS A 375 -24.68 1.95 -14.34
C CYS A 375 -23.77 2.70 -15.34
N THR A 376 -22.46 2.77 -15.09
CA THR A 376 -21.52 3.42 -16.02
C THR A 376 -21.10 2.50 -17.17
N VAL A 377 -21.19 1.19 -17.02
CA VAL A 377 -20.93 0.20 -18.09
C VAL A 377 -22.12 0.06 -19.02
N THR A 378 -23.35 0.09 -18.50
CA THR A 378 -24.58 0.00 -19.32
C THR A 378 -24.84 1.25 -20.18
N GLY A 379 -24.32 2.41 -19.79
CA GLY A 379 -24.36 3.64 -20.58
C GLY A 379 -23.40 3.71 -21.79
N ARG A 380 -22.58 2.68 -22.02
CA ARG A 380 -21.67 2.56 -23.18
C ARG A 380 -22.16 1.60 -24.26
N GLN A 381 -23.47 1.30 -24.32
CA GLN A 381 -24.03 0.66 -25.50
C GLN A 381 -24.17 1.71 -26.62
N SER A 382 -23.34 1.58 -27.66
CA SER A 382 -23.49 2.31 -28.92
C SER A 382 -24.93 2.21 -29.44
N PRO A 383 -25.47 3.24 -30.11
CA PRO A 383 -26.82 3.16 -30.67
C PRO A 383 -26.90 1.97 -31.64
N PRO A 384 -28.04 1.25 -31.70
CA PRO A 384 -28.17 0.12 -32.59
C PRO A 384 -27.99 0.62 -34.03
N CYS A 385 -26.97 0.08 -34.71
CA CYS A 385 -26.82 0.23 -36.14
C CYS A 385 -28.10 -0.31 -36.79
N ILE A 386 -28.92 0.59 -37.34
CA ILE A 386 -30.03 0.22 -38.21
C ILE A 386 -29.39 -0.39 -39.47
N GLY A 387 -29.30 -1.71 -39.48
CA GLY A 387 -28.87 -2.50 -40.63
C GLY A 387 -29.91 -2.37 -41.74
N GLY A 388 -29.75 -1.36 -42.60
CA GLY A 388 -30.46 -1.28 -43.87
C GLY A 388 -29.99 -2.39 -44.80
N ILE A 389 -30.77 -3.45 -44.91
CA ILE A 389 -30.68 -4.42 -46.01
C ILE A 389 -31.10 -3.67 -47.29
N LEU A 390 -30.13 -3.41 -48.16
CA LEU A 390 -30.37 -2.99 -49.54
C LEU A 390 -30.86 -4.19 -50.35
N THR A 391 -32.16 -4.26 -50.59
CA THR A 391 -32.74 -5.08 -51.67
C THR A 391 -33.29 -4.16 -52.77
N PRO A 392 -32.94 -4.37 -54.05
CA PRO A 392 -33.46 -3.56 -55.14
C PRO A 392 -34.92 -3.95 -55.48
N PRO A 393 -35.77 -3.00 -55.91
CA PRO A 393 -37.17 -3.27 -56.18
C PRO A 393 -37.38 -3.99 -57.52
N LYS A 394 -38.39 -4.88 -57.55
CA LYS A 394 -38.88 -5.55 -58.76
C LYS A 394 -39.76 -4.59 -59.56
N SER A 395 -39.53 -4.58 -60.88
CA SER A 395 -40.30 -3.90 -61.92
C SER A 395 -41.70 -4.52 -62.08
N THR A 396 -42.65 -3.74 -62.63
CA THR A 396 -44.11 -3.93 -62.85
C THR A 396 -44.97 -3.48 -61.66
N GLU A 397 -45.90 -2.52 -61.77
CA GLU A 397 -46.92 -2.31 -62.82
C GLU A 397 -47.21 -0.83 -63.13
N LYS A 398 -47.96 -0.64 -64.22
CA LYS A 398 -48.26 0.57 -64.97
C LYS A 398 -49.15 1.59 -64.25
N SER A 399 -48.88 2.85 -64.56
CA SER A 399 -49.74 4.03 -64.51
C SER A 399 -51.18 3.82 -64.99
N LEU A 400 -52.17 4.46 -64.32
CA LEU A 400 -52.91 5.65 -64.82
C LEU A 400 -54.04 6.05 -63.82
N PRO A 401 -54.57 7.30 -63.91
CA PRO A 401 -55.03 8.08 -62.76
C PRO A 401 -56.54 8.36 -62.75
N CYS A 402 -57.04 8.78 -61.58
CA CYS A 402 -57.91 9.94 -61.39
C CYS A 402 -57.86 10.36 -59.92
#